data_AF-A0A1M5H905-F1
#
_entry.id   AF-A0A1M5H905-F1
#
_cell.length_a   1.000
_cell.length_b   1.000
_cell.length_c   1.000
_cell.angle_alpha   90.00
_cell.angle_beta   90.00
_cell.angle_gamma   90.00
#
_symmetry.space_group_name_H-M   'P 1'
#
loop_
_entity.id
_entity.type
_entity.pdbx_description
1 polymer ?
#
loop_
_entity_poly.entity_id
_entity_poly.type
_entity_poly.pdbx_seq_one_letter_code
_entity_poly.pdbx_strand_id
1 'polypeptide(L)'
;MAYSIATTRFMRKLVFPFVFPVFLFSCSNLKQSIENKSISSLKLLSSIEIPFETQFQNTKVGGLSGIDYDSKNDLYYLICDDRSVFNDSRFYTAKIPLIENKIQSIDFQSVITLKNESATAFGNWNTTPNTSADPEDMRYNPKINTLLWSSEGARAVTGDKQVLQNPSLNFTDLNGNF
;
A
#
# COMPACT_ATOMS: atom_id res chain seq x y z
N MET A 1 79.52 -0.03 -0.71
CA MET A 1 79.43 0.66 -2.01
C MET A 1 78.49 -0.16 -2.90
N ALA A 2 77.76 0.51 -3.78
CA ALA A 2 76.42 0.15 -4.27
C ALA A 2 76.31 -0.91 -5.39
N TYR A 3 75.03 -1.18 -5.74
CA TYR A 3 74.43 -1.78 -6.96
C TYR A 3 74.36 -3.32 -7.03
N SER A 4 73.18 -3.98 -7.02
CA SER A 4 72.00 -3.98 -7.93
C SER A 4 72.21 -4.80 -9.21
N ILE A 5 71.38 -5.83 -9.43
CA ILE A 5 70.48 -6.06 -10.59
C ILE A 5 70.06 -7.54 -10.63
N ALA A 6 68.76 -7.75 -10.86
CA ALA A 6 68.07 -9.02 -10.98
C ALA A 6 68.38 -9.76 -12.30
N THR A 7 68.31 -11.09 -12.27
CA THR A 7 67.94 -11.90 -13.46
C THR A 7 67.14 -13.14 -13.06
N THR A 8 66.00 -13.27 -13.73
CA THR A 8 65.02 -14.35 -13.76
C THR A 8 65.59 -15.67 -14.30
N ARG A 9 65.15 -16.81 -13.74
CA ARG A 9 65.19 -18.09 -14.48
C ARG A 9 64.05 -19.05 -14.09
N PHE A 10 63.02 -19.01 -14.93
CA PHE A 10 62.16 -20.09 -15.41
C PHE A 10 62.36 -21.49 -14.76
N MET A 11 61.38 -21.93 -13.97
CA MET A 11 61.12 -23.36 -13.72
C MET A 11 59.73 -23.72 -14.22
N ARG A 12 59.71 -24.52 -15.28
CA ARG A 12 58.56 -25.18 -15.88
C ARG A 12 58.53 -26.62 -15.36
N LYS A 13 57.45 -27.02 -14.68
CA LYS A 13 57.00 -28.38 -14.28
C LYS A 13 55.94 -28.18 -13.18
N LEU A 14 54.73 -28.72 -13.15
CA LEU A 14 54.01 -29.76 -13.88
C LEU A 14 52.53 -29.35 -13.79
N VAL A 15 51.80 -29.36 -14.92
CA VAL A 15 50.35 -29.16 -14.94
C VAL A 15 49.70 -30.42 -14.36
N PHE A 16 49.26 -30.35 -13.11
CA PHE A 16 48.33 -31.32 -12.55
C PHE A 16 46.91 -30.79 -12.81
N PRO A 17 46.05 -31.48 -13.57
CA PRO A 17 44.67 -31.07 -13.70
C PRO A 17 43.98 -31.44 -12.40
N PHE A 18 43.76 -30.46 -11.51
CA PHE A 18 42.85 -30.63 -10.40
C PHE A 18 41.44 -30.58 -10.98
N VAL A 19 40.95 -31.75 -11.39
CA VAL A 19 39.56 -31.98 -11.75
C VAL A 19 38.73 -31.58 -10.54
N PHE A 20 38.20 -30.36 -10.57
CA PHE A 20 37.21 -29.88 -9.62
C PHE A 20 35.92 -30.64 -9.94
N PRO A 21 35.44 -31.58 -9.11
CA PRO A 21 34.14 -32.16 -9.35
C PRO A 21 33.13 -31.04 -9.08
N VAL A 22 32.60 -30.46 -10.15
CA VAL A 22 31.43 -29.60 -10.10
C VAL A 22 30.28 -30.48 -9.62
N PHE A 23 30.08 -30.55 -8.30
CA PHE A 23 28.87 -31.08 -7.72
C PHE A 23 27.75 -30.10 -8.07
N LEU A 24 27.10 -30.34 -9.21
CA LEU A 24 25.78 -29.81 -9.51
C LEU A 24 24.83 -30.42 -8.49
N PHE A 25 24.67 -29.77 -7.33
CA PHE A 25 23.56 -30.05 -6.43
C PHE A 25 22.28 -29.66 -7.17
N SER A 26 21.70 -30.68 -7.81
CA SER A 26 20.37 -30.69 -8.38
C SER A 26 19.38 -30.04 -7.41
N CYS A 27 18.56 -29.13 -7.93
CA CYS A 27 17.45 -28.53 -7.20
C CYS A 27 16.61 -29.62 -6.54
N SER A 28 16.67 -29.73 -5.22
CA SER A 28 15.65 -30.45 -4.46
C SER A 28 14.39 -29.60 -4.50
N ASN A 29 13.33 -30.14 -5.10
CA ASN A 29 11.98 -29.60 -4.88
C ASN A 29 11.63 -29.88 -3.42
N LEU A 30 11.87 -28.90 -2.54
CA LEU A 30 11.35 -28.94 -1.18
C LEU A 30 9.84 -28.90 -1.31
N LYS A 31 9.18 -30.07 -1.25
CA LYS A 31 7.74 -30.16 -1.12
C LYS A 31 7.43 -29.68 0.28
N GLN A 32 7.32 -28.36 0.45
CA GLN A 32 6.84 -27.77 1.69
C GLN A 32 5.44 -28.33 1.89
N SER A 33 5.30 -29.30 2.80
CA SER A 33 4.01 -29.77 3.26
C SER A 33 3.36 -28.57 3.93
N ILE A 34 2.59 -27.81 3.15
CA ILE A 34 1.66 -26.83 3.71
C ILE A 34 0.70 -27.68 4.51
N GLU A 35 0.88 -27.66 5.83
CA GLU A 35 -0.10 -28.18 6.76
C GLU A 35 -1.37 -27.38 6.47
N ASN A 36 -2.32 -27.98 5.75
CA ASN A 36 -3.59 -27.37 5.41
C ASN A 36 -4.39 -27.25 6.71
N LYS A 37 -4.06 -26.22 7.51
CA LYS A 37 -4.81 -25.85 8.70
C LYS A 37 -6.14 -25.32 8.23
N SER A 38 -7.15 -26.20 8.18
CA SER A 38 -8.49 -25.81 7.81
C SER A 38 -9.04 -24.87 8.88
N ILE A 39 -9.48 -23.68 8.45
CA ILE A 39 -10.23 -22.77 9.31
C ILE A 39 -11.64 -23.36 9.42
N SER A 40 -11.96 -23.95 10.57
CA SER A 40 -13.23 -24.63 10.79
C SER A 40 -14.42 -23.67 10.91
N SER A 41 -14.18 -22.46 11.41
CA SER A 41 -15.21 -21.43 11.60
C SER A 41 -14.59 -20.05 11.83
N LEU A 42 -15.38 -19.01 11.55
CA LEU A 42 -15.10 -17.63 11.93
C LEU A 42 -16.02 -17.24 13.08
N LYS A 43 -15.51 -16.43 14.02
CA LYS A 43 -16.29 -15.85 15.11
C LYS A 43 -16.22 -14.33 15.01
N LEU A 44 -17.36 -13.68 14.86
CA LEU A 44 -17.46 -12.22 14.98
C LEU A 44 -17.09 -11.82 16.41
N LEU A 45 -16.06 -10.99 16.57
CA LEU A 45 -15.62 -10.51 17.88
C LEU A 45 -16.41 -9.29 18.33
N SER A 46 -16.65 -8.35 17.42
CA SER A 46 -17.30 -7.07 17.70
C SER A 46 -17.72 -6.40 16.40
N SER A 47 -18.71 -5.51 16.49
CA SER A 47 -19.06 -4.55 15.45
C SER A 47 -19.42 -3.23 16.11
N ILE A 48 -19.17 -2.15 15.38
CA ILE A 48 -19.67 -0.82 15.70
C ILE A 48 -20.16 -0.20 14.38
N GLU A 49 -21.18 0.63 14.46
CA GLU A 49 -21.74 1.33 13.30
C GLU A 49 -21.48 2.83 13.45
N ILE A 50 -20.99 3.45 12.39
CA ILE A 50 -20.92 4.91 12.30
C ILE A 50 -22.32 5.39 11.87
N PRO A 51 -23.01 6.23 12.67
CA PRO A 51 -24.35 6.69 12.32
C PRO A 51 -24.39 7.35 10.94
N PHE A 52 -25.51 7.19 10.25
CA PHE A 52 -25.74 7.85 8.97
C PHE A 52 -25.56 9.37 9.10
N GLU A 53 -24.94 9.97 8.08
CA GLU A 53 -24.64 11.42 8.01
C GLU A 53 -23.73 11.97 9.11
N THR A 54 -23.02 11.12 9.85
CA THR A 54 -21.95 11.55 10.75
C THR A 54 -21.02 12.54 10.05
N GLN A 55 -20.79 13.68 10.70
CA GLN A 55 -19.90 14.72 10.21
C GLN A 55 -18.61 14.70 11.02
N PHE A 56 -17.49 14.90 10.33
CA PHE A 56 -16.20 15.15 10.95
C PHE A 56 -15.46 16.23 10.16
N GLN A 57 -15.08 17.32 10.85
CA GLN A 57 -14.39 18.46 10.24
C GLN A 57 -15.02 18.94 8.92
N ASN A 58 -16.35 19.13 8.93
CA ASN A 58 -17.17 19.56 7.78
C ASN A 58 -17.18 18.59 6.57
N THR A 59 -16.79 17.33 6.79
CA THR A 59 -16.90 16.27 5.80
C THR A 59 -17.86 15.19 6.29
N LYS A 60 -18.62 14.61 5.36
CA LYS A 60 -19.45 13.45 5.66
C LYS A 60 -18.56 12.22 5.81
N VAL A 61 -18.60 11.59 6.98
CA VAL A 61 -18.00 10.28 7.19
C VAL A 61 -18.91 9.22 6.55
N GLY A 62 -18.39 8.50 5.57
CA GLY A 62 -19.13 7.49 4.81
C GLY A 62 -18.28 6.99 3.63
N GLY A 63 -18.76 5.96 2.93
CA GLY A 63 -18.02 5.41 1.79
C GLY A 63 -16.63 4.89 2.17
N LEU A 64 -16.45 4.39 3.40
CA LEU A 64 -15.15 3.89 3.83
C LEU A 64 -14.88 2.53 3.17
N SER A 65 -13.89 2.46 2.28
CA SER A 65 -13.61 1.31 1.43
C SER A 65 -12.33 0.55 1.82
N GLY A 66 -11.43 1.18 2.57
CA GLY A 66 -10.16 0.58 2.98
C GLY A 66 -9.68 1.05 4.34
N ILE A 67 -8.89 0.22 5.01
CA ILE A 67 -8.32 0.49 6.33
C ILE A 67 -6.92 -0.12 6.47
N ASP A 68 -5.99 0.59 7.10
CA ASP A 68 -4.71 0.03 7.54
C ASP A 68 -4.25 0.64 8.87
N TYR A 69 -3.31 -0.02 9.55
CA TYR A 69 -2.93 0.30 10.93
C TYR A 69 -1.44 0.64 11.07
N ASP A 70 -1.18 1.81 11.64
CA ASP A 70 0.11 2.21 12.19
C ASP A 70 0.22 1.83 13.65
N SER A 71 0.89 0.70 13.91
CA SER A 71 1.11 0.18 15.26
C SER A 71 2.04 1.04 16.12
N LYS A 72 2.88 1.90 15.51
CA LYS A 72 3.80 2.76 16.26
C LYS A 72 3.05 3.93 16.90
N ASN A 73 2.10 4.51 16.15
CA ASN A 73 1.35 5.68 16.59
C ASN A 73 -0.06 5.34 17.12
N ASP A 74 -0.44 4.07 17.04
CA ASP A 74 -1.78 3.59 17.35
C ASP A 74 -2.84 4.37 16.56
N LEU A 75 -2.71 4.33 15.24
CA LEU A 75 -3.49 5.14 14.32
C LEU A 75 -3.93 4.30 13.11
N TYR A 76 -5.21 4.36 12.79
CA TYR A 76 -5.78 3.76 11.59
C TYR A 76 -5.88 4.81 10.50
N TYR A 77 -5.55 4.42 9.26
CA TYR A 77 -5.85 5.17 8.04
C TYR A 77 -7.06 4.54 7.37
N LEU A 78 -8.07 5.35 7.03
CA LEU A 78 -9.35 4.92 6.48
C LEU A 78 -9.62 5.72 5.20
N ILE A 79 -9.67 5.08 4.04
CA ILE A 79 -9.89 5.78 2.77
C ILE A 79 -11.39 5.84 2.41
N CYS A 80 -11.81 6.91 1.75
CA CYS A 80 -13.17 7.15 1.31
C CYS A 80 -13.30 6.99 -0.21
N ASP A 81 -14.26 6.18 -0.66
CA ASP A 81 -14.62 5.92 -2.07
C ASP A 81 -15.42 7.04 -2.74
N ASP A 82 -15.74 8.10 -2.01
CA ASP A 82 -16.42 9.26 -2.57
C ASP A 82 -15.54 9.85 -3.69
N ARG A 83 -16.07 9.79 -4.92
CA ARG A 83 -15.44 10.32 -6.14
C ARG A 83 -15.51 11.85 -6.24
N SER A 84 -15.22 12.48 -5.10
CA SER A 84 -15.40 13.91 -4.83
C SER A 84 -16.81 14.43 -5.06
N VAL A 85 -17.86 13.58 -4.95
CA VAL A 85 -19.26 13.95 -5.21
C VAL A 85 -19.79 14.82 -4.07
N PHE A 86 -19.52 14.44 -2.81
CA PHE A 86 -20.04 15.15 -1.65
C PHE A 86 -19.00 16.04 -0.97
N ASN A 87 -17.78 15.52 -0.77
CA ASN A 87 -16.62 16.30 -0.36
C ASN A 87 -15.41 15.82 -1.15
N ASP A 88 -14.31 16.58 -1.18
CA ASP A 88 -13.09 16.18 -1.87
C ASP A 88 -12.66 14.74 -1.53
N SER A 89 -12.03 14.07 -2.50
CA SER A 89 -11.43 12.75 -2.31
C SER A 89 -10.46 12.79 -1.13
N ARG A 90 -10.60 11.85 -0.19
CA ARG A 90 -10.03 11.99 1.14
C ARG A 90 -9.75 10.66 1.83
N PHE A 91 -8.91 10.72 2.84
CA PHE A 91 -8.81 9.69 3.86
C PHE A 91 -8.93 10.31 5.25
N TYR A 92 -9.31 9.49 6.21
CA TYR A 92 -9.38 9.83 7.61
C TYR A 92 -8.29 9.11 8.38
N THR A 93 -7.87 9.69 9.49
CA THR A 93 -7.16 8.94 10.52
C THR A 93 -8.06 8.76 11.73
N ALA A 94 -8.04 7.60 12.37
CA ALA A 94 -8.82 7.35 13.58
C ALA A 94 -8.04 6.53 14.60
N LYS A 95 -8.46 6.62 15.87
CA LYS A 95 -8.12 5.63 16.90
C LYS A 95 -9.32 4.72 17.13
N ILE A 96 -9.06 3.43 17.27
CA ILE A 96 -10.10 2.42 17.48
C ILE A 96 -9.73 1.63 18.74
N PRO A 97 -10.06 2.15 19.93
CA PRO A 97 -9.72 1.49 21.20
C PRO A 97 -10.44 0.14 21.33
N LEU A 98 -9.69 -0.88 21.73
CA LEU A 98 -10.17 -2.24 21.95
C LEU A 98 -10.10 -2.59 23.45
N ILE A 99 -11.20 -3.03 24.04
CA ILE A 99 -11.25 -3.61 25.40
C ILE A 99 -11.77 -5.03 25.26
N GLU A 100 -11.01 -6.01 25.78
CA GLU A 100 -11.37 -7.44 25.69
C GLU A 100 -11.71 -7.90 24.25
N ASN A 101 -10.93 -7.43 23.27
CA ASN A 101 -11.15 -7.68 21.83
C ASN A 101 -12.46 -7.11 21.27
N LYS A 102 -13.06 -6.12 21.93
CA LYS A 102 -14.26 -5.41 21.45
C LYS A 102 -13.96 -3.95 21.15
N ILE A 103 -14.43 -3.49 20.00
CA ILE A 103 -14.37 -2.10 19.59
C ILE A 103 -15.22 -1.26 20.56
N GLN A 104 -14.63 -0.22 21.13
CA GLN A 104 -15.34 0.69 22.04
C GLN A 104 -15.91 1.89 21.30
N SER A 105 -15.12 2.47 20.39
CA SER A 105 -15.45 3.65 19.62
C SER A 105 -14.63 3.70 18.33
N ILE A 106 -14.98 4.63 17.44
CA ILE A 106 -14.14 5.07 16.32
C ILE A 106 -13.91 6.56 16.53
N ASP A 107 -12.71 6.90 16.99
CA ASP A 107 -12.36 8.26 17.36
C ASP A 107 -11.59 8.89 16.20
N PHE A 108 -12.29 9.57 15.30
CA PHE A 108 -11.68 10.29 14.19
C PHE A 108 -10.74 11.39 14.70
N GLN A 109 -9.53 11.41 14.16
CA GLN A 109 -8.45 12.34 14.55
C GLN A 109 -8.25 13.44 13.51
N SER A 110 -8.33 13.10 12.22
CA SER A 110 -8.14 14.06 11.12
C SER A 110 -8.77 13.57 9.82
N VAL A 111 -9.01 14.50 8.90
CA VAL A 111 -9.38 14.25 7.50
C VAL A 111 -8.37 14.95 6.60
N ILE A 112 -7.90 14.24 5.58
CA ILE A 112 -6.87 14.71 4.66
C ILE A 112 -7.38 14.55 3.23
N THR A 113 -7.34 15.64 2.46
CA THR A 113 -7.66 15.63 1.02
C THR A 113 -6.53 15.00 0.22
N LEU A 114 -6.87 14.04 -0.64
CA LEU A 114 -5.97 13.46 -1.64
C LEU A 114 -5.78 14.43 -2.80
N LYS A 115 -4.52 14.65 -3.18
CA LYS A 115 -4.13 15.51 -4.30
C LYS A 115 -3.45 14.70 -5.39
N ASN A 116 -3.59 15.16 -6.62
CA ASN A 116 -2.91 14.59 -7.77
C ASN A 116 -1.47 15.11 -7.90
N GLU A 117 -0.74 14.64 -8.92
CA GLU A 117 0.63 15.05 -9.27
C GLU A 117 0.82 16.56 -9.45
N SER A 118 -0.25 17.28 -9.81
CA SER A 118 -0.24 18.74 -9.96
C SER A 118 -0.51 19.48 -8.65
N ALA A 119 -0.51 18.77 -7.51
CA ALA A 119 -0.82 19.27 -6.17
C ALA A 119 -2.24 19.87 -6.03
N THR A 120 -3.19 19.44 -6.88
CA THR A 120 -4.59 19.86 -6.81
C THR A 120 -5.48 18.71 -6.35
N ALA A 121 -6.62 19.02 -5.72
CA ALA A 121 -7.63 18.01 -5.40
C ALA A 121 -8.14 17.31 -6.67
N PHE A 122 -8.58 16.05 -6.53
CA PHE A 122 -9.24 15.33 -7.61
C PHE A 122 -10.59 15.97 -7.96
N GLY A 123 -10.99 15.86 -9.24
CA GLY A 123 -12.24 16.43 -9.74
C GLY A 123 -13.47 15.70 -9.20
N ASN A 124 -14.61 16.39 -9.18
CA ASN A 124 -15.90 15.82 -8.85
C ASN A 124 -16.42 14.97 -10.02
N TRP A 125 -16.85 13.73 -9.75
CA TRP A 125 -17.33 12.79 -10.77
C TRP A 125 -18.49 13.29 -11.63
N ASN A 126 -19.33 14.19 -11.12
CA ASN A 126 -20.47 14.72 -11.85
C ASN A 126 -20.09 15.91 -12.76
N THR A 127 -19.04 16.67 -12.43
CA THR A 127 -18.67 17.90 -13.17
C THR A 127 -17.38 17.76 -13.97
N THR A 128 -16.39 17.06 -13.43
CA THR A 128 -15.04 16.89 -14.00
C THR A 128 -14.58 15.43 -13.89
N PRO A 129 -15.36 14.46 -14.42
CA PRO A 129 -15.12 13.03 -14.19
C PRO A 129 -13.74 12.55 -14.64
N ASN A 130 -13.18 13.13 -15.71
CA ASN A 130 -11.87 12.73 -16.25
C ASN A 130 -10.71 12.98 -15.29
N THR A 131 -10.87 13.91 -14.34
CA THR A 131 -9.89 14.23 -13.30
C THR A 131 -10.31 13.72 -11.92
N SER A 132 -11.41 12.98 -11.81
CA SER A 132 -11.84 12.34 -10.56
C SER A 132 -10.97 11.11 -10.23
N ALA A 133 -10.90 10.79 -8.94
CA ALA A 133 -10.41 9.51 -8.45
C ALA A 133 -11.59 8.62 -8.02
N ASP A 134 -11.34 7.32 -7.95
CA ASP A 134 -12.25 6.31 -7.41
C ASP A 134 -11.52 5.47 -6.35
N PRO A 135 -11.33 6.01 -5.13
CA PRO A 135 -10.41 5.41 -4.13
C PRO A 135 -11.00 4.18 -3.44
N GLU A 136 -10.21 3.11 -3.25
CA GLU A 136 -10.70 1.87 -2.63
C GLU A 136 -9.90 1.40 -1.42
N ASP A 137 -8.65 0.96 -1.61
CA ASP A 137 -7.83 0.43 -0.53
C ASP A 137 -6.66 1.37 -0.24
N MET A 138 -6.16 1.32 1.00
CA MET A 138 -5.03 2.12 1.46
C MET A 138 -4.11 1.30 2.35
N ARG A 139 -2.80 1.50 2.19
CA ARG A 139 -1.74 0.83 2.94
C ARG A 139 -0.71 1.83 3.44
N TYR A 140 -0.32 1.71 4.70
CA TYR A 140 0.68 2.53 5.34
C TYR A 140 2.07 1.89 5.25
N ASN A 141 3.05 2.69 4.84
CA ASN A 141 4.45 2.31 4.80
C ASN A 141 5.23 2.96 5.94
N PRO A 142 5.50 2.25 7.05
CA PRO A 142 6.18 2.82 8.22
C PRO A 142 7.68 3.10 7.98
N LYS A 143 8.28 2.62 6.89
CA LYS A 143 9.71 2.87 6.61
C LYS A 143 9.99 4.28 6.12
N ILE A 144 9.04 4.85 5.37
CA ILE A 144 9.17 6.15 4.72
C ILE A 144 8.01 7.10 5.05
N ASN A 145 7.08 6.69 5.92
CA ASN A 145 5.90 7.45 6.33
C ASN A 145 5.06 7.94 5.14
N THR A 146 4.72 7.00 4.25
CA THR A 146 3.85 7.27 3.10
C THR A 146 2.66 6.32 3.10
N LEU A 147 1.67 6.66 2.30
CA LEU A 147 0.52 5.81 2.01
C LEU A 147 0.58 5.37 0.55
N LEU A 148 0.16 4.14 0.30
CA LEU A 148 -0.15 3.59 -1.01
C LEU A 148 -1.66 3.41 -1.06
N TRP A 149 -2.33 3.87 -2.10
CA TRP A 149 -3.77 3.67 -2.26
C TRP A 149 -4.13 3.28 -3.68
N SER A 150 -5.23 2.54 -3.84
CA SER A 150 -5.73 2.12 -5.14
C SER A 150 -6.86 2.99 -5.63
N SER A 151 -6.92 3.21 -6.94
CA SER A 151 -8.15 3.65 -7.60
C SER A 151 -8.64 2.62 -8.61
N GLU A 152 -9.95 2.33 -8.64
CA GLU A 152 -10.57 1.43 -9.63
C GLU A 152 -10.64 2.04 -11.04
N GLY A 153 -10.60 3.37 -11.13
CA GLY A 153 -10.78 4.09 -12.37
C GLY A 153 -12.25 4.17 -12.80
N ALA A 154 -12.50 4.04 -14.09
CA ALA A 154 -13.85 4.14 -14.64
C ALA A 154 -13.95 3.59 -16.06
N ARG A 155 -15.13 3.00 -16.36
CA ARG A 155 -15.59 2.68 -17.72
C ARG A 155 -17.01 3.22 -17.89
N ALA A 156 -17.14 4.53 -18.08
CA ALA A 156 -18.43 5.18 -18.31
C ALA A 156 -18.48 5.73 -19.74
N VAL A 157 -18.89 4.86 -20.66
CA VAL A 157 -19.05 5.16 -22.10
C VAL A 157 -20.53 5.04 -22.45
N THR A 158 -21.28 6.12 -22.25
CA THR A 158 -22.72 6.18 -22.51
C THR A 158 -23.12 7.56 -23.01
N GLY A 159 -23.68 7.61 -24.23
CA GLY A 159 -24.04 8.87 -24.88
C GLY A 159 -22.86 9.83 -24.95
N ASP A 160 -23.02 11.01 -24.36
CA ASP A 160 -22.00 12.07 -24.31
C ASP A 160 -20.94 11.85 -23.21
N LYS A 161 -21.16 10.92 -22.26
CA LYS A 161 -20.17 10.59 -21.24
C LYS A 161 -19.16 9.61 -21.81
N GLN A 162 -17.93 10.08 -21.98
CA GLN A 162 -16.80 9.33 -22.55
C GLN A 162 -15.64 9.30 -21.55
N VAL A 163 -15.82 8.56 -20.44
CA VAL A 163 -14.83 8.50 -19.36
C VAL A 163 -14.20 7.12 -19.31
N LEU A 164 -12.92 7.07 -19.62
CA LEU A 164 -12.07 5.88 -19.55
C LEU A 164 -10.86 6.19 -18.67
N GLN A 165 -10.88 5.68 -17.43
CA GLN A 165 -9.79 5.86 -16.47
C GLN A 165 -9.30 4.47 -16.06
N ASN A 166 -8.01 4.19 -16.22
CA ASN A 166 -7.46 2.89 -15.82
C ASN A 166 -7.37 2.78 -14.29
N PRO A 167 -7.51 1.56 -13.75
CA PRO A 167 -7.14 1.33 -12.36
C PRO A 167 -5.69 1.73 -12.12
N SER A 168 -5.39 2.23 -10.93
CA SER A 168 -4.06 2.73 -10.58
C SER A 168 -3.70 2.44 -9.13
N LEU A 169 -2.40 2.42 -8.87
CA LEU A 169 -1.84 2.53 -7.53
C LEU A 169 -1.14 3.89 -7.44
N ASN A 170 -1.41 4.61 -6.36
CA ASN A 170 -0.95 5.96 -6.14
C ASN A 170 -0.22 6.03 -4.82
N PHE A 171 0.84 6.83 -4.76
CA PHE A 171 1.57 7.12 -3.54
C PHE A 171 1.16 8.50 -3.05
N THR A 172 1.20 8.70 -1.73
CA THR A 172 1.01 10.01 -1.13
C THR A 172 1.79 10.09 0.17
N ASP A 173 2.23 11.29 0.54
CA ASP A 173 2.64 11.59 1.91
C ASP A 173 1.44 11.57 2.86
N LEU A 174 1.69 11.70 4.18
CA LEU A 174 0.63 11.73 5.19
C LEU A 174 -0.26 12.98 5.15
N ASN A 175 0.10 13.98 4.34
CA ASN A 175 -0.67 15.21 4.13
C ASN A 175 -1.49 15.18 2.82
N GLY A 176 -1.55 14.03 2.14
CA GLY A 176 -2.34 13.85 0.93
C GLY A 176 -1.68 14.40 -0.34
N ASN A 177 -0.39 14.75 -0.29
CA ASN A 177 0.35 15.18 -1.49
C ASN A 177 0.93 13.96 -2.21
N PHE A 178 0.75 13.89 -3.52
CA PHE A 178 1.28 12.85 -4.40
C PHE A 178 2.81 12.73 -4.32
#